data_AF-A0A0Q5EM87-F1
#
_entry.id   AF-A0A0Q5EM87-F1
#
_cell.length_a   1.000
_cell.length_b   1.000
_cell.length_c   1.000
_cell.angle_alpha   90.00
_cell.angle_beta   90.00
_cell.angle_gamma   90.00
#
_symmetry.space_group_name_H-M   'P 1'
#
loop_
_entity.id
_entity.type
_entity.pdbx_description
1 polymer ?
#
loop_
_entity_poly.entity_id
_entity_poly.type
_entity_poly.pdbx_seq_one_letter_code
_entity_poly.pdbx_strand_id
1 'polypeptide(L)'
;MKPSNDFSGALSTFAYFMASGSHYMLKGVEYLDLYGNEPSAIEMVFAIFANVIEMDDQGNVLNFIHAQERATDYLRSYCDPSFEVTPPLEDWETELYGPPSSGR
;
A
#
# COMPACT_ATOMS: atom_id res chain seq x y z
N MET A 1 -11.04 -11.89 15.64
CA MET A 1 -10.22 -10.82 16.25
C MET A 1 -10.57 -9.50 15.55
N LYS A 2 -10.52 -8.36 16.23
CA LYS A 2 -10.66 -7.04 15.58
C LYS A 2 -9.27 -6.47 15.32
N PRO A 3 -9.08 -5.61 14.30
CA PRO A 3 -7.84 -4.87 14.16
C PRO A 3 -7.55 -4.01 15.40
N SER A 4 -6.28 -3.83 15.73
CA SER A 4 -5.85 -2.92 16.80
C SER A 4 -6.11 -1.46 16.42
N ASN A 5 -6.13 -0.57 17.42
CA ASN A 5 -6.22 0.87 17.16
C ASN A 5 -5.02 1.39 16.38
N ASP A 6 -3.84 0.82 16.61
CA ASP A 6 -2.60 1.24 15.97
C ASP A 6 -2.59 0.89 14.48
N PHE A 7 -2.94 -0.34 14.13
CA PHE A 7 -3.13 -0.74 12.73
C PHE A 7 -4.25 0.07 12.05
N SER A 8 -5.38 0.29 12.74
CA SER A 8 -6.45 1.13 12.21
C SER A 8 -5.98 2.56 11.92
N GLY A 9 -5.12 3.11 12.79
CA GLY A 9 -4.48 4.40 12.60
C GLY A 9 -3.53 4.41 11.41
N ALA A 10 -2.68 3.40 11.28
CA ALA A 10 -1.75 3.24 10.16
C ALA A 10 -2.49 3.16 8.82
N LEU A 11 -3.49 2.28 8.70
CA LEU A 11 -4.28 2.11 7.48
C LEU A 11 -5.02 3.39 7.08
N SER A 12 -5.71 4.03 8.02
CA SER A 12 -6.46 5.26 7.73
C SER A 12 -5.54 6.41 7.33
N THR A 13 -4.38 6.51 7.97
CA THR A 13 -3.37 7.54 7.66
C THR A 13 -2.77 7.34 6.27
N PHE A 14 -2.40 6.11 5.93
CA PHE A 14 -1.89 5.78 4.60
C PHE A 14 -2.94 6.05 3.53
N ALA A 15 -4.18 5.59 3.73
CA ALA A 15 -5.28 5.82 2.80
C ALA A 15 -5.57 7.31 2.59
N TYR A 16 -5.53 8.12 3.65
CA TYR A 16 -5.67 9.57 3.57
C TYR A 16 -4.60 10.19 2.66
N PHE A 17 -3.33 9.85 2.87
CA PHE A 17 -2.22 10.42 2.08
C PHE A 17 -2.23 9.98 0.62
N MET A 18 -2.66 8.75 0.35
CA MET A 18 -2.82 8.25 -1.02
C MET A 18 -3.98 8.96 -1.73
N ALA A 19 -5.14 9.09 -1.08
CA ALA A 19 -6.31 9.72 -1.67
C ALA A 19 -6.17 11.25 -1.81
N SER A 20 -5.38 11.90 -0.95
CA SER A 20 -5.12 13.34 -1.04
C SER A 20 -4.04 13.72 -2.05
N GLY A 21 -3.26 12.75 -2.55
CA GLY A 21 -2.10 13.02 -3.40
C GLY A 21 -0.91 13.59 -2.63
N SER A 22 -0.94 13.58 -1.29
CA SER A 22 0.05 14.29 -0.46
C SER A 22 1.07 13.37 0.22
N HIS A 23 1.17 12.11 -0.20
CA HIS A 23 2.19 11.19 0.29
C HIS A 23 3.59 11.65 -0.13
N TYR A 24 4.49 11.90 0.83
CA TYR A 24 5.78 12.55 0.56
C TYR A 24 6.72 11.71 -0.33
N MET A 25 6.62 10.38 -0.29
CA MET A 25 7.38 9.47 -1.17
C MET A 25 6.94 9.52 -2.63
N LEU A 26 5.74 10.02 -2.90
CA LEU A 26 5.17 10.19 -4.25
C LEU A 26 5.23 11.64 -4.73
N LYS A 27 6.07 12.46 -4.13
CA LYS A 27 6.21 13.87 -4.52
C LYS A 27 6.60 13.98 -6.01
N GLY A 28 5.74 14.62 -6.79
CA GLY A 28 5.94 14.79 -8.23
C GLY A 28 5.48 13.62 -9.09
N VAL A 29 4.81 12.63 -8.49
CA VAL A 29 4.15 11.53 -9.22
C VAL A 29 2.66 11.89 -9.38
N GLU A 30 2.20 11.99 -10.63
CA GLU A 30 0.81 12.28 -10.95
C GLU A 30 0.02 10.97 -11.07
N TYR A 31 -0.59 10.51 -9.97
CA TYR A 31 -1.26 9.20 -9.90
C TYR A 31 -2.76 9.24 -9.54
N LEU A 32 -3.30 10.39 -9.14
CA LEU A 32 -4.66 10.47 -8.59
C LEU A 32 -5.75 10.03 -9.59
N ASP A 33 -5.55 10.29 -10.88
CA ASP A 33 -6.48 9.86 -11.94
C ASP A 33 -6.55 8.32 -12.07
N LEU A 34 -5.56 7.58 -11.58
CA LEU A 34 -5.54 6.11 -11.61
C LEU A 34 -6.64 5.50 -10.75
N TYR A 35 -7.12 6.18 -9.69
CA TYR A 35 -8.23 5.70 -8.87
C TYR A 35 -9.50 5.42 -9.70
N GLY A 36 -9.75 6.21 -10.74
CA GLY A 36 -10.91 6.05 -11.62
C GLY A 36 -10.61 5.32 -12.92
N ASN A 37 -9.40 5.51 -13.47
CA ASN A 37 -9.06 5.01 -14.81
C ASN A 37 -8.41 3.62 -14.79
N GLU A 38 -7.55 3.35 -13.80
CA GLU A 38 -6.77 2.10 -13.70
C GLU A 38 -6.75 1.59 -12.25
N PRO A 39 -7.93 1.24 -11.68
CA PRO A 39 -8.06 0.94 -10.26
C PRO A 39 -7.22 -0.26 -9.80
N SER A 40 -6.80 -1.15 -10.69
CA SER A 40 -5.89 -2.26 -10.38
C SER A 40 -4.51 -1.78 -9.94
N ALA A 41 -4.04 -0.62 -10.41
CA ALA A 41 -2.78 -0.04 -9.94
C ALA A 41 -2.90 0.38 -8.47
N ILE A 42 -4.02 1.03 -8.11
CA ILE A 42 -4.28 1.42 -6.72
C ILE A 42 -4.57 0.22 -5.83
N GLU A 43 -5.28 -0.80 -6.33
CA GLU A 43 -5.49 -2.08 -5.64
C GLU A 43 -4.16 -2.70 -5.21
N MET A 44 -3.19 -2.76 -6.12
CA MET A 44 -1.86 -3.31 -5.85
C MET A 44 -1.10 -2.51 -4.77
N VAL A 45 -1.24 -1.19 -4.72
CA VAL A 45 -0.64 -0.36 -3.65
C VAL A 45 -1.15 -0.80 -2.28
N PHE A 46 -2.46 -0.99 -2.15
CA PHE A 46 -3.05 -1.43 -0.88
C PHE A 46 -2.73 -2.90 -0.57
N ALA A 47 -2.61 -3.76 -1.59
CA ALA A 47 -2.15 -5.13 -1.41
C ALA A 47 -0.72 -5.16 -0.85
N ILE A 48 0.22 -4.43 -1.46
CA ILE A 48 1.61 -4.35 -0.99
C ILE A 48 1.67 -3.81 0.43
N PHE A 49 0.98 -2.71 0.73
CA PHE A 49 0.94 -2.16 2.09
C PHE A 49 0.42 -3.19 3.10
N ALA A 50 -0.66 -3.91 2.77
CA ALA A 50 -1.27 -4.90 3.65
C ALA A 50 -0.42 -6.19 3.80
N ASN A 51 0.31 -6.58 2.76
CA ASN A 51 1.18 -7.75 2.78
C ASN A 51 2.46 -7.47 3.59
N VAL A 52 3.03 -6.27 3.46
CA VAL A 52 4.31 -5.89 4.08
C VAL A 52 4.17 -5.44 5.54
N ILE A 53 3.01 -4.91 5.95
CA ILE A 53 2.85 -4.38 7.31
C ILE A 53 2.95 -5.47 8.38
N GLU A 54 3.85 -5.27 9.33
CA GLU A 54 4.13 -6.16 10.46
C GLU A 54 3.54 -5.59 11.74
N MET A 55 3.06 -6.49 12.60
CA MET A 55 2.52 -6.17 13.92
C MET A 55 3.04 -7.14 14.98
N ASP A 56 3.18 -6.66 16.21
CA ASP A 56 3.45 -7.54 17.36
C ASP A 56 2.17 -8.28 17.84
N ASP A 57 2.31 -9.12 18.86
CA ASP A 57 1.21 -9.90 19.44
C ASP A 57 0.07 -9.04 20.02
N GLN A 58 0.31 -7.76 20.28
CA GLN A 58 -0.68 -6.80 20.76
C GLN A 58 -1.32 -6.00 19.62
N GLY A 59 -0.84 -6.20 18.38
CA GLY A 59 -1.28 -5.48 17.20
C GLY A 59 -0.63 -4.10 17.04
N ASN A 60 0.48 -3.81 17.73
CA ASN A 60 1.23 -2.57 17.50
C ASN A 60 2.02 -2.71 16.19
N VAL A 61 1.97 -1.70 15.33
CA VAL A 61 2.63 -1.71 14.02
C VAL A 61 4.13 -1.51 14.20
N LEU A 62 4.92 -2.38 13.57
CA LEU A 62 6.38 -2.43 13.75
C LEU A 62 7.15 -1.71 12.63
N ASN A 63 6.60 -1.67 11.41
CA ASN A 63 7.34 -1.28 10.21
C ASN A 63 6.55 -0.30 9.30
N PHE A 64 5.72 0.57 9.87
CA PHE A 64 4.80 1.44 9.12
C PHE A 64 5.45 2.22 7.96
N ILE A 65 6.64 2.79 8.17
CA ILE A 65 7.35 3.53 7.12
C ILE A 65 7.79 2.58 5.99
N HIS A 66 8.32 1.41 6.33
CA HIS A 66 8.75 0.42 5.33
C HIS A 66 7.57 -0.07 4.47
N ALA A 67 6.43 -0.38 5.07
CA ALA A 67 5.24 -0.79 4.33
C ALA A 67 4.76 0.30 3.33
N GLN A 68 4.84 1.58 3.72
CA GLN A 68 4.55 2.70 2.83
C GLN A 68 5.59 2.82 1.70
N GLU A 69 6.87 2.66 2.00
CA GLU A 69 7.95 2.68 1.01
C GLU A 69 7.68 1.65 -0.09
N ARG A 70 7.47 0.39 0.29
CA ARG A 70 7.23 -0.69 -0.68
C ARG A 70 6.02 -0.42 -1.57
N ALA A 71 4.91 0.01 -0.96
CA ALA A 71 3.69 0.32 -1.68
C ALA A 71 3.83 1.52 -2.63
N THR A 72 4.57 2.55 -2.21
CA THR A 72 4.77 3.76 -3.03
C THR A 72 5.88 3.62 -4.07
N ASP A 73 6.89 2.78 -3.82
CA ASP A 73 7.90 2.40 -4.80
C ASP A 73 7.26 1.70 -6.00
N TYR A 74 6.33 0.77 -5.72
CA TYR A 74 5.50 0.16 -6.77
C TYR A 74 4.78 1.24 -7.60
N LEU A 75 4.01 2.11 -6.95
CA LEU A 75 3.21 3.10 -7.68
C LEU A 75 4.08 4.07 -8.48
N ARG A 76 5.23 4.45 -7.93
CA ARG A 76 6.20 5.29 -8.63
C ARG A 76 6.76 4.57 -9.86
N SER A 77 7.16 3.31 -9.74
CA SER A 77 7.64 2.51 -10.89
C SER A 77 6.56 2.31 -11.95
N TYR A 78 5.29 2.27 -11.53
CA TYR A 78 4.15 2.18 -12.43
C TYR A 78 3.95 3.49 -13.24
N CYS A 79 4.12 4.65 -12.59
CA CYS A 79 3.98 5.96 -13.24
C CYS A 79 5.23 6.45 -13.99
N ASP A 80 6.42 6.05 -13.53
CA ASP A 80 7.71 6.46 -14.07
C ASP A 80 8.54 5.22 -14.46
N PRO A 81 8.57 4.86 -15.76
CA PRO A 81 9.31 3.70 -16.24
C PRO A 81 10.83 3.78 -16.02
N SER A 82 11.37 4.95 -15.66
CA SER A 82 12.79 5.11 -15.33
C SER A 82 13.10 4.85 -13.85
N PHE A 83 12.09 4.71 -13.01
CA PHE A 83 12.25 4.41 -11.59
C PHE A 83 12.36 2.90 -11.36
N GLU A 84 13.50 2.47 -10.82
CA GLU A 84 13.76 1.08 -10.45
C GLU A 84 13.56 0.86 -8.95
N VAL A 85 12.67 -0.07 -8.60
CA VAL A 85 12.45 -0.48 -7.20
C VAL A 85 13.63 -1.33 -6.72
N THR A 86 14.34 -0.87 -5.69
CA THR A 86 15.52 -1.55 -5.14
C THR A 86 15.42 -1.67 -3.61
N PRO A 87 15.39 -2.91 -3.05
CA PRO A 87 15.38 -4.19 -3.76
C PRO A 87 14.08 -4.40 -4.56
N PRO A 88 14.09 -5.24 -5.63
CA PRO A 88 12.88 -5.59 -6.36
C PRO A 88 11.76 -6.06 -5.42
N LEU A 89 10.50 -5.87 -5.82
CA LEU A 89 9.37 -6.41 -5.08
C LEU A 89 9.41 -7.92 -5.10
N GLU A 90 9.25 -8.55 -3.95
CA GLU A 90 9.13 -10.00 -3.83
C GLU A 90 7.72 -10.44 -4.23
N ASP A 91 7.58 -11.66 -4.73
CA ASP A 91 6.31 -12.18 -5.25
C ASP A 91 5.17 -12.07 -4.19
N TRP A 92 5.49 -12.35 -2.93
CA TRP A 92 4.53 -12.28 -1.82
C TRP A 92 4.12 -10.84 -1.46
N GLU A 93 4.97 -9.84 -1.73
CA GLU A 93 4.59 -8.43 -1.53
C GLU A 93 3.45 -8.06 -2.50
N THR A 94 3.48 -8.61 -3.71
CA THR A 94 2.53 -8.29 -4.80
C THR A 94 1.35 -9.27 -4.91
N GLU A 95 1.23 -10.22 -3.99
CA GLU A 95 0.15 -11.21 -4.04
C GLU A 95 -1.22 -10.55 -3.76
N LEU A 96 -2.17 -10.76 -4.70
CA LEU A 96 -3.55 -10.30 -4.55
C LEU A 96 -4.40 -11.40 -3.91
N TYR A 97 -4.64 -11.28 -2.60
CA TYR A 97 -5.57 -12.16 -1.90
C TYR A 97 -7.02 -11.81 -2.24
N GLY A 98 -7.76 -12.81 -2.72
CA GLY A 98 -9.16 -12.64 -3.12
C GLY A 98 -10.07 -12.18 -1.97
N PRO A 99 -11.26 -11.65 -2.29
CA PRO A 99 -12.21 -11.21 -1.28
C PRO A 99 -12.58 -12.39 -0.36
N PRO A 100 -12.91 -12.13 0.92
CA PRO A 100 -13.44 -13.15 1.80
C PRO A 100 -14.59 -13.90 1.14
N SER A 101 -14.69 -15.22 1.40
CA SER A 101 -15.81 -16.02 0.91
C SER A 101 -17.12 -15.30 1.23
N SER A 102 -17.80 -14.83 0.18
CA SER A 102 -19.14 -14.30 0.33
C SER A 102 -19.95 -15.52 0.70
N GLY A 103 -20.36 -15.65 1.97
CA GLY A 103 -21.16 -16.79 2.45
C GLY A 103 -22.57 -16.81 1.86
N ARG A 104 -22.69 -16.67 0.54
CA ARG A 104 -23.89 -16.83 -0.28
C ARG A 104 -23.86 -18.19 -0.94
#